data_AF-A0A3R6YYN5-F1
#
_entry.id   AF-A0A3R6YYN5-F1
#
_cell.length_a   1.000
_cell.length_b   1.000
_cell.length_c   1.000
_cell.angle_alpha   90.00
_cell.angle_beta   90.00
_cell.angle_gamma   90.00
#
_symmetry.space_group_name_H-M   'P 1'
#
loop_
_entity.id
_entity.type
_entity.pdbx_description
1 polymer ?
#
loop_
_entity_poly.entity_id
_entity_poly.type
_entity_poly.pdbx_seq_one_letter_code
_entity_poly.pdbx_strand_id
1 'polypeptide(L)'
;MKRKFDAVMATNFPTAAIVLTDEEEKLFDFLLDVEKQNNCGLKLRVAGGWVRDKLLGRASDDIDIVLDKMTGAAFAALVNAYETDHGHKTHAVGIIKVLSISRHTHLLQPLDQANPDQSKHLETATMQLGSGWVDFVNLRAETKSRTLLATYKKGIAFLAVITCLLQGLSDLRHGVIRTPLDPRITFLDDPLRVLRAIRFASRFQFPLAPDLVEALEQPNIREALVKKVSRERVGKELAGMLTGSHANPVVAIQCLHQFHLLDVVFQIPEGPFYSFQPAHTAASPTKVSIPSNWTDKALASVQALHSLQLYRKDKVSDDTPSVETSSTTADGIELATEGRANRAKLEMLAAVLLPLAEYSVLHKKKHVPFAAKEADHVSLVALNQCRRFVAIANAPFDRVQVGLLVREVGALWTVCADMAYLVEVVLEGVDVSSAREKYAALSTYVTRDAALDNVWEMKPLLNGKEVMEALALTPGPAVKAMNDAVIAYQLKFPSATRDDVLTHLRFHQPLELRTLVDMARGASKAELEAEVEKLREYKVLTKLRMKQAAEKLASYRVQLEECQAAVESLKETVVSQHQTIEGHEKTIRALTDTVVLRAANNVLTRSVT
;
A
#
# COMPACT_ATOMS: atom_id res chain seq x y z
N MET A 1 -7.80 -2.87 -26.25
CA MET A 1 -7.43 -1.57 -25.64
C MET A 1 -6.95 -0.53 -26.66
N LYS A 2 -6.05 -0.87 -27.60
CA LYS A 2 -5.59 0.05 -28.67
C LYS A 2 -6.73 0.75 -29.44
N ARG A 3 -7.77 0.00 -29.84
CA ARG A 3 -8.97 0.57 -30.53
C ARG A 3 -9.82 1.54 -29.71
N LYS A 4 -9.87 1.43 -28.38
CA LYS A 4 -10.57 2.42 -27.52
C LYS A 4 -9.71 3.67 -27.31
N PHE A 5 -8.38 3.52 -27.31
CA PHE A 5 -7.42 4.62 -27.24
C PHE A 5 -7.42 5.43 -28.56
N ASP A 6 -7.40 4.75 -29.69
CA ASP A 6 -7.47 5.37 -31.02
C ASP A 6 -8.82 6.07 -31.25
N ALA A 7 -9.93 5.51 -30.73
CA ALA A 7 -11.26 6.14 -30.81
C ALA A 7 -11.39 7.41 -29.96
N VAL A 8 -10.67 7.52 -28.83
CA VAL A 8 -10.61 8.76 -28.02
C VAL A 8 -9.73 9.82 -28.69
N MET A 9 -8.65 9.40 -29.36
CA MET A 9 -7.72 10.30 -30.04
C MET A 9 -8.25 10.82 -31.40
N ALA A 10 -9.15 10.08 -32.05
CA ALA A 10 -9.64 10.41 -33.38
C ALA A 10 -10.78 11.45 -33.41
N THR A 11 -11.46 11.74 -32.29
CA THR A 11 -12.73 12.50 -32.37
C THR A 11 -12.83 13.78 -31.56
N ASN A 12 -11.86 14.25 -30.77
CA ASN A 12 -11.97 15.59 -30.15
C ASN A 12 -10.62 16.11 -29.58
N PHE A 13 -9.70 16.55 -30.43
CA PHE A 13 -8.82 17.64 -30.00
C PHE A 13 -9.52 18.94 -30.39
N PRO A 14 -10.20 19.64 -29.45
CA PRO A 14 -10.75 20.94 -29.76
C PRO A 14 -9.58 21.84 -30.17
N THR A 15 -9.78 22.66 -31.20
CA THR A 15 -9.03 23.89 -31.42
C THR A 15 -8.67 24.50 -30.07
N ALA A 16 -7.37 24.75 -29.83
CA ALA A 16 -6.72 25.05 -28.55
C ALA A 16 -7.29 26.24 -27.76
N ALA A 17 -8.54 26.14 -27.32
CA ALA A 17 -9.24 27.10 -26.49
C ALA A 17 -9.45 26.46 -25.13
N ILE A 18 -8.73 26.95 -24.13
CA ILE A 18 -8.94 26.61 -22.73
C ILE A 18 -10.32 27.17 -22.35
N VAL A 19 -11.21 26.30 -21.87
CA VAL A 19 -12.52 26.69 -21.34
C VAL A 19 -12.38 26.96 -19.85
N LEU A 20 -12.76 28.16 -19.44
CA LEU A 20 -12.76 28.59 -18.04
C LEU A 20 -14.12 28.30 -17.40
N THR A 21 -14.11 28.05 -16.10
CA THR A 21 -15.33 28.12 -15.28
C THR A 21 -15.63 29.57 -14.90
N ASP A 22 -16.87 29.85 -14.51
CA ASP A 22 -17.27 31.19 -14.05
C ASP A 22 -16.45 31.65 -12.82
N GLU A 23 -16.04 30.71 -11.96
CA GLU A 23 -15.19 31.00 -10.80
C GLU A 23 -13.76 31.38 -11.22
N GLU A 24 -13.17 30.63 -12.16
CA GLU A 24 -11.85 30.92 -12.70
C GLU A 24 -11.82 32.26 -13.44
N GLU A 25 -12.86 32.58 -14.22
CA GLU A 25 -12.96 33.86 -14.91
C GLU A 25 -13.01 35.03 -13.93
N LYS A 26 -13.82 34.92 -12.86
CA LYS A 26 -13.88 35.93 -11.79
C LYS A 26 -12.53 36.10 -11.09
N LEU A 27 -11.86 34.99 -10.77
CA LEU A 27 -10.55 35.01 -10.12
C LEU A 27 -9.51 35.72 -11.01
N PHE A 28 -9.47 35.38 -12.30
CA PHE A 28 -8.51 35.96 -13.24
C PHE A 28 -8.80 37.44 -13.53
N ASP A 29 -10.07 37.84 -13.63
CA ASP A 29 -10.45 39.24 -13.75
C ASP A 29 -10.07 40.02 -12.48
N PHE A 30 -10.30 39.47 -11.28
CA PHE A 30 -9.87 40.06 -10.02
C PHE A 30 -8.36 40.30 -9.95
N LEU A 31 -7.54 39.30 -10.28
CA LEU A 31 -6.08 39.43 -10.28
C LEU A 31 -5.58 40.48 -11.28
N LEU A 32 -6.25 40.63 -12.42
CA LEU A 32 -5.98 41.68 -13.39
C LEU A 32 -6.31 43.08 -12.84
N ASP A 33 -7.39 43.21 -12.08
CA ASP A 33 -7.79 44.49 -11.50
C ASP A 33 -6.84 44.93 -10.39
N VAL A 34 -6.30 43.99 -9.60
CA VAL A 34 -5.20 44.25 -8.65
C VAL A 34 -3.97 44.79 -9.39
N GLU A 35 -3.58 44.19 -10.53
CA GLU A 35 -2.45 44.65 -11.32
C GLU A 35 -2.66 46.06 -11.88
N LYS A 36 -3.85 46.34 -12.42
CA LYS A 36 -4.22 47.65 -12.98
C LYS A 36 -4.22 48.75 -11.93
N GLN A 37 -4.81 48.52 -10.75
CA GLN A 37 -4.86 49.52 -9.68
C GLN A 37 -3.45 49.91 -9.20
N ASN A 38 -2.57 48.92 -9.09
CA ASN A 38 -1.21 49.14 -8.60
C ASN A 38 -0.22 49.51 -9.72
N ASN A 39 -0.66 49.52 -11.00
CA ASN A 39 0.12 49.84 -12.19
C ASN A 39 1.55 49.23 -12.19
N CYS A 40 1.65 47.96 -11.77
CA CYS A 40 2.93 47.30 -11.53
C CYS A 40 3.64 46.89 -12.83
N GLY A 41 2.97 46.96 -13.97
CA GLY A 41 3.50 46.58 -15.27
C GLY A 41 3.89 45.10 -15.31
N LEU A 42 3.13 44.26 -14.58
CA LEU A 42 3.34 42.83 -14.47
C LEU A 42 2.61 42.12 -15.61
N LYS A 43 3.21 41.04 -16.08
CA LYS A 43 2.49 40.10 -16.97
C LYS A 43 2.12 38.86 -16.17
N LEU A 44 0.88 38.83 -15.68
CA LEU A 44 0.31 37.67 -15.02
C LEU A 44 0.17 36.52 -16.02
N ARG A 45 0.63 35.34 -15.61
CA ARG A 45 0.51 34.12 -16.41
C ARG A 45 0.01 32.98 -15.55
N VAL A 46 -0.85 32.13 -16.10
CA VAL A 46 -1.24 30.88 -15.44
C VAL A 46 -0.36 29.76 -15.97
N ALA A 47 0.14 28.90 -15.09
CA ALA A 47 1.08 27.85 -15.41
C ALA A 47 0.77 26.52 -14.70
N GLY A 48 1.66 25.54 -14.89
CA GLY A 48 1.68 24.34 -14.09
C GLY A 48 0.63 23.29 -14.45
N GLY A 49 0.17 22.57 -13.43
CA GLY A 49 -0.74 21.43 -13.55
C GLY A 49 -2.09 21.82 -14.15
N TRP A 50 -2.61 23.00 -13.79
CA TRP A 50 -3.88 23.51 -14.28
C TRP A 50 -3.94 23.62 -15.80
N VAL A 51 -2.91 24.19 -16.44
CA VAL A 51 -2.90 24.37 -17.91
C VAL A 51 -2.89 23.01 -18.61
N ARG A 52 -2.09 22.04 -18.13
CA ARG A 52 -2.05 20.67 -18.67
C ARG A 52 -3.41 20.00 -18.54
N ASP A 53 -4.00 20.06 -17.36
CA ASP A 53 -5.24 19.32 -17.07
C ASP A 53 -6.42 19.93 -17.86
N LYS A 54 -6.50 21.25 -18.00
CA LYS A 54 -7.47 21.92 -18.89
C LYS A 54 -7.30 21.52 -20.35
N LEU A 55 -6.06 21.45 -20.85
CA LEU A 55 -5.78 20.99 -22.22
C LEU A 55 -6.15 19.51 -22.43
N LEU A 56 -6.15 18.70 -21.38
CA LEU A 56 -6.62 17.31 -21.38
C LEU A 56 -8.14 17.18 -21.13
N GLY A 57 -8.87 18.29 -21.02
CA GLY A 57 -10.30 18.29 -20.72
C GLY A 57 -10.65 17.87 -19.29
N ARG A 58 -9.73 18.07 -18.34
CA ARG A 58 -9.90 17.71 -16.92
C ARG A 58 -10.04 18.96 -16.05
N ALA A 59 -10.74 18.82 -14.93
CA ALA A 59 -10.77 19.82 -13.88
C ALA A 59 -9.44 19.82 -13.09
N SER A 60 -9.05 20.98 -12.58
CA SER A 60 -7.86 21.16 -11.75
C SER A 60 -8.04 22.38 -10.87
N ASP A 61 -7.68 22.24 -9.60
CA ASP A 61 -7.73 23.31 -8.61
C ASP A 61 -6.32 23.89 -8.31
N ASP A 62 -5.28 23.30 -8.91
CA ASP A 62 -3.85 23.62 -8.73
C ASP A 62 -3.42 24.82 -9.59
N ILE A 63 -3.86 26.03 -9.24
CA ILE A 63 -3.64 27.27 -10.00
C ILE A 63 -2.31 27.93 -9.60
N ASP A 64 -1.32 27.83 -10.49
CA ASP A 64 -0.04 28.54 -10.39
C ASP A 64 -0.06 29.86 -11.19
N ILE A 65 0.08 30.99 -10.52
CA ILE A 65 0.24 32.32 -11.13
C ILE A 65 1.72 32.71 -11.16
N VAL A 66 2.27 32.81 -12.37
CA VAL A 66 3.66 33.14 -12.63
C VAL A 66 3.84 34.64 -12.81
N LEU A 67 4.72 35.20 -11.97
CA LEU A 67 5.11 36.61 -11.95
C LEU A 67 6.49 36.82 -12.59
N ASP A 68 6.70 37.96 -13.28
CA ASP A 68 7.95 38.23 -14.00
C ASP A 68 8.87 39.27 -13.36
N LYS A 69 8.36 40.21 -12.56
CA LYS A 69 9.16 41.31 -11.99
C LYS A 69 9.11 41.45 -10.47
N MET A 70 8.30 40.66 -9.77
CA MET A 70 8.17 40.74 -8.31
C MET A 70 8.03 39.36 -7.68
N THR A 71 8.26 39.27 -6.37
CA THR A 71 8.09 38.01 -5.62
C THR A 71 6.62 37.70 -5.35
N GLY A 72 6.32 36.42 -5.17
CA GLY A 72 4.98 35.96 -4.79
C GLY A 72 4.46 36.64 -3.53
N ALA A 73 5.30 36.80 -2.49
CA ALA A 73 4.87 37.45 -1.25
C ALA A 73 4.55 38.94 -1.44
N ALA A 74 5.33 39.64 -2.28
CA ALA A 74 5.07 41.04 -2.60
C ALA A 74 3.73 41.20 -3.32
N PHE A 75 3.43 40.33 -4.29
CA PHE A 75 2.15 40.36 -4.99
C PHE A 75 0.98 39.97 -4.08
N ALA A 76 1.13 38.94 -3.23
CA ALA A 76 0.11 38.57 -2.26
C ALA A 76 -0.22 39.72 -1.28
N ALA A 77 0.77 40.53 -0.91
CA ALA A 77 0.55 41.74 -0.12
C ALA A 77 -0.27 42.80 -0.88
N LEU A 78 -0.05 42.97 -2.18
CA LEU A 78 -0.86 43.87 -3.03
C LEU A 78 -2.30 43.38 -3.15
N VAL A 79 -2.52 42.07 -3.23
CA VAL A 79 -3.87 41.50 -3.25
C VAL A 79 -4.60 41.80 -1.94
N ASN A 80 -3.95 41.63 -0.78
CA ASN A 80 -4.53 41.97 0.51
C ASN A 80 -4.80 43.49 0.66
N ALA A 81 -3.94 44.34 0.11
CA ALA A 81 -4.16 45.78 0.09
C ALA A 81 -5.40 46.13 -0.75
N TYR A 82 -5.55 45.51 -1.93
CA TYR A 82 -6.73 45.68 -2.78
C TYR A 82 -8.02 45.27 -2.08
N GLU A 83 -8.04 44.10 -1.41
CA GLU A 83 -9.19 43.64 -0.63
C GLU A 83 -9.54 44.63 0.49
N THR A 84 -8.54 45.16 1.18
CA THR A 84 -8.74 46.14 2.27
C THR A 84 -9.36 47.44 1.74
N ASP A 85 -8.87 47.95 0.60
CA ASP A 85 -9.38 49.18 -0.03
C ASP A 85 -10.84 49.02 -0.50
N HIS A 86 -11.26 47.79 -0.83
CA HIS A 86 -12.64 47.47 -1.23
C HIS A 86 -13.52 47.03 -0.06
N GLY A 87 -13.03 47.12 1.19
CA GLY A 87 -13.79 46.82 2.40
C GLY A 87 -13.97 45.32 2.69
N HIS A 88 -13.18 44.47 2.05
CA HIS A 88 -13.15 43.03 2.28
C HIS A 88 -12.09 42.64 3.32
N LYS A 89 -12.19 41.39 3.82
CA LYS A 89 -11.24 40.86 4.81
C LYS A 89 -9.97 40.41 4.12
N THR A 90 -8.82 40.65 4.76
CA THR A 90 -7.53 40.15 4.29
C THR A 90 -7.42 38.63 4.47
N HIS A 91 -6.66 38.00 3.57
CA HIS A 91 -6.41 36.58 3.55
C HIS A 91 -5.04 36.26 4.17
N ALA A 92 -4.93 35.12 4.85
CA ALA A 92 -3.66 34.63 5.36
C ALA A 92 -2.74 34.23 4.20
N VAL A 93 -1.50 34.71 4.21
CA VAL A 93 -0.49 34.39 3.20
C VAL A 93 0.49 33.37 3.78
N GLY A 94 0.52 32.18 3.20
CA GLY A 94 1.55 31.18 3.47
C GLY A 94 2.77 31.45 2.61
N ILE A 95 3.96 31.53 3.20
CA ILE A 95 5.22 31.67 2.46
C ILE A 95 6.01 30.37 2.58
N ILE A 96 6.22 29.69 1.47
CA ILE A 96 7.06 28.50 1.40
C ILE A 96 8.45 28.94 0.90
N LYS A 97 9.43 28.86 1.80
CA LYS A 97 10.85 29.11 1.49
C LYS A 97 11.63 27.81 1.41
N VAL A 98 12.53 27.70 0.44
CA VAL A 98 13.47 26.56 0.34
C VAL A 98 14.56 26.71 1.40
N LEU A 99 14.83 25.64 2.15
CA LEU A 99 15.91 25.55 3.12
C LEU A 99 17.10 24.79 2.49
N SER A 100 18.32 25.27 2.74
CA SER A 100 19.58 24.60 2.41
C SER A 100 20.25 24.10 3.68
N ILE A 101 21.02 23.02 3.59
CA ILE A 101 21.92 22.61 4.68
C ILE A 101 23.21 23.42 4.55
N SER A 102 23.61 24.10 5.62
CA SER A 102 24.87 24.83 5.67
C SER A 102 26.06 23.86 5.63
N ARG A 103 27.02 24.07 4.72
CA ARG A 103 28.23 23.24 4.65
C ARG A 103 29.17 23.41 5.85
N HIS A 104 29.04 24.51 6.60
CA HIS A 104 29.90 24.82 7.74
C HIS A 104 29.30 24.34 9.07
N THR A 105 27.98 24.50 9.24
CA THR A 105 27.31 24.21 10.51
C THR A 105 26.48 22.93 10.49
N HIS A 106 26.24 22.32 9.32
CA HIS A 106 25.31 21.20 9.11
C HIS A 106 23.87 21.46 9.60
N LEU A 107 23.52 22.72 9.87
CA LEU A 107 22.16 23.14 10.25
C LEU A 107 21.35 23.58 9.02
N LEU A 108 20.03 23.48 9.13
CA LEU A 108 19.11 24.05 8.14
C LEU A 108 19.23 25.57 8.19
N GLN A 109 19.54 26.18 7.06
CA GLN A 109 19.54 27.63 6.85
C GLN A 109 18.65 27.99 5.65
N PRO A 110 17.91 29.10 5.71
CA PRO A 110 17.20 29.62 4.55
C PRO A 110 18.11 29.76 3.30
N LEU A 111 17.62 29.32 2.13
CA LEU A 111 18.41 29.33 0.88
C LEU A 111 18.79 30.76 0.45
N ASP A 112 18.00 31.77 0.82
CA ASP A 112 18.28 33.20 0.59
C ASP A 112 19.58 33.65 1.30
N GLN A 113 19.91 33.06 2.44
CA GLN A 113 21.16 33.31 3.15
C GLN A 113 22.35 32.52 2.58
N ALA A 114 22.08 31.36 1.96
CA ALA A 114 23.10 30.46 1.41
C ALA A 114 23.52 30.83 -0.02
N ASN A 115 22.54 31.23 -0.85
CA ASN A 115 22.71 31.62 -2.24
C ASN A 115 21.57 32.57 -2.65
N PRO A 116 21.74 33.90 -2.47
CA PRO A 116 20.70 34.89 -2.71
C PRO A 116 20.14 34.87 -4.14
N ASP A 117 20.97 34.51 -5.13
CA ASP A 117 20.58 34.53 -6.54
C ASP A 117 19.77 33.29 -6.96
N GLN A 118 19.96 32.13 -6.32
CA GLN A 118 19.08 30.97 -6.51
C GLN A 118 17.75 31.12 -5.76
N SER A 119 17.76 31.74 -4.57
CA SER A 119 16.55 31.86 -3.73
C SER A 119 15.48 32.78 -4.30
N LYS A 120 15.84 33.80 -5.10
CA LYS A 120 14.88 34.71 -5.73
C LYS A 120 13.89 33.99 -6.65
N HIS A 121 14.20 32.79 -7.13
CA HIS A 121 13.36 32.00 -8.03
C HIS A 121 12.60 30.85 -7.34
N LEU A 122 12.69 30.74 -6.01
CA LEU A 122 12.23 29.57 -5.24
C LEU A 122 11.26 29.92 -4.10
N GLU A 123 10.88 31.19 -3.97
CA GLU A 123 9.82 31.64 -3.06
C GLU A 123 8.45 31.41 -3.72
N THR A 124 7.57 30.69 -3.03
CA THR A 124 6.15 30.52 -3.42
C THR A 124 5.29 31.10 -2.32
N ALA A 125 4.38 32.00 -2.69
CA ALA A 125 3.38 32.51 -1.78
C ALA A 125 2.03 31.89 -2.12
N THR A 126 1.41 31.26 -1.13
CA THR A 126 0.14 30.57 -1.26
C THR A 126 -0.92 31.36 -0.52
N MET A 127 -2.06 31.59 -1.15
CA MET A 127 -3.17 32.34 -0.58
C MET A 127 -4.50 31.75 -1.01
N GLN A 128 -5.48 31.72 -0.10
CA GLN A 128 -6.83 31.30 -0.42
C GLN A 128 -7.62 32.47 -1.01
N LEU A 129 -8.08 32.34 -2.24
CA LEU A 129 -8.87 33.35 -2.96
C LEU A 129 -10.18 32.72 -3.44
N GLY A 130 -11.31 33.29 -3.02
CA GLY A 130 -12.63 32.72 -3.28
C GLY A 130 -12.78 31.31 -2.68
N SER A 131 -13.18 30.34 -3.52
CA SER A 131 -13.34 28.92 -3.16
C SER A 131 -12.02 28.12 -3.20
N GLY A 132 -10.94 28.66 -3.77
CA GLY A 132 -9.72 27.92 -4.11
C GLY A 132 -8.43 28.45 -3.49
N TRP A 133 -7.35 27.67 -3.63
CA TRP A 133 -5.98 28.08 -3.28
C TRP A 133 -5.22 28.48 -4.52
N VAL A 134 -4.45 29.57 -4.43
CA VAL A 134 -3.66 30.11 -5.54
C VAL A 134 -2.21 30.26 -5.11
N ASP A 135 -1.31 29.74 -5.93
CA ASP A 135 0.14 29.81 -5.70
C ASP A 135 0.76 30.87 -6.61
N PHE A 136 1.41 31.86 -6.00
CA PHE A 136 2.19 32.88 -6.70
C PHE A 136 3.65 32.46 -6.76
N VAL A 137 4.11 32.20 -7.98
CA VAL A 137 5.44 31.67 -8.27
C VAL A 137 6.24 32.61 -9.17
N ASN A 138 7.56 32.65 -8.98
CA ASN A 138 8.44 33.43 -9.84
C ASN A 138 8.81 32.68 -11.11
N LEU A 139 8.94 33.42 -12.22
CA LEU A 139 9.49 32.88 -13.46
C LEU A 139 10.92 32.38 -13.23
N ARG A 140 11.18 31.09 -13.50
CA ARG A 140 12.52 30.50 -13.39
C ARG A 140 13.39 30.94 -14.57
N ALA A 141 14.70 31.12 -14.33
CA ALA A 141 15.66 31.59 -15.34
C ALA A 141 15.77 30.68 -16.58
N GLU A 142 15.40 29.40 -16.45
CA GLU A 142 15.30 28.40 -17.52
C GLU A 142 14.23 28.74 -18.59
N THR A 143 13.38 29.74 -18.33
CA THR A 143 12.19 30.09 -19.15
C THR A 143 12.42 31.26 -20.11
N LYS A 144 13.68 31.65 -20.37
CA LYS A 144 13.99 32.88 -21.15
C LYS A 144 13.72 32.78 -22.66
N SER A 145 13.48 31.60 -23.23
CA SER A 145 13.03 31.42 -24.63
C SER A 145 11.52 31.18 -24.67
N ARG A 146 10.76 32.14 -25.25
CA ARG A 146 9.30 32.25 -25.11
C ARG A 146 8.52 31.85 -26.37
N THR A 147 7.45 31.07 -26.19
CA THR A 147 6.26 31.08 -27.07
C THR A 147 5.02 31.12 -26.17
N LEU A 148 4.13 32.09 -26.42
CA LEU A 148 2.84 32.24 -25.74
C LEU A 148 1.88 31.20 -26.34
N LEU A 149 1.22 30.42 -25.49
CA LEU A 149 0.38 29.31 -25.95
C LEU A 149 -1.04 29.76 -26.28
N ALA A 150 -1.58 30.69 -25.49
CA ALA A 150 -2.81 31.40 -25.74
C ALA A 150 -2.82 32.69 -24.90
N THR A 151 -3.27 33.79 -25.49
CA THR A 151 -3.54 35.02 -24.73
C THR A 151 -5.01 34.99 -24.36
N TYR A 152 -5.34 35.01 -23.06
CA TYR A 152 -6.72 35.21 -22.62
C TYR A 152 -7.17 36.62 -23.03
N LYS A 153 -8.44 36.76 -23.37
CA LYS A 153 -9.06 37.93 -24.02
C LYS A 153 -9.03 39.25 -23.21
N LYS A 154 -8.29 39.33 -22.09
CA LYS A 154 -8.13 40.53 -21.24
C LYS A 154 -6.72 40.73 -20.65
N GLY A 155 -5.69 40.04 -21.15
CA GLY A 155 -4.28 40.35 -20.81
C GLY A 155 -3.55 39.34 -19.91
N ILE A 156 -4.23 38.33 -19.36
CA ILE A 156 -3.56 37.16 -18.77
C ILE A 156 -3.07 36.25 -19.90
N ALA A 157 -1.80 35.85 -19.84
CA ALA A 157 -1.24 34.89 -20.79
C ALA A 157 -1.23 33.48 -20.18
N PHE A 158 -1.78 32.48 -20.87
CA PHE A 158 -1.62 31.09 -20.45
C PHE A 158 -0.24 30.60 -20.88
N LEU A 159 0.57 30.22 -19.91
CA LEU A 159 1.88 29.63 -20.13
C LEU A 159 1.80 28.16 -19.73
N ALA A 160 1.71 27.25 -20.70
CA ALA A 160 1.91 25.85 -20.36
C ALA A 160 3.34 25.70 -19.84
N VAL A 161 3.51 25.43 -18.54
CA VAL A 161 4.75 24.87 -18.01
C VAL A 161 4.69 23.36 -18.25
N ILE A 162 4.57 23.01 -19.53
CA ILE A 162 5.05 21.76 -20.10
C ILE A 162 6.25 22.21 -20.91
N THR A 163 7.40 21.84 -20.41
CA THR A 163 8.53 22.76 -20.43
C THR A 163 9.19 22.81 -21.81
N CYS A 164 9.28 24.03 -22.33
CA CYS A 164 10.07 24.51 -23.47
C CYS A 164 9.69 23.98 -24.89
N LEU A 165 9.38 24.95 -25.76
CA LEU A 165 9.13 24.83 -27.20
C LEU A 165 7.83 24.12 -27.59
N LEU A 166 7.39 24.33 -28.82
CA LEU A 166 6.25 23.69 -29.50
C LEU A 166 6.13 22.16 -29.28
N GLN A 167 7.21 21.54 -28.82
CA GLN A 167 7.30 20.16 -28.37
C GLN A 167 6.40 19.84 -27.17
N GLY A 168 6.17 20.71 -26.18
CA GLY A 168 5.33 20.37 -25.03
C GLY A 168 3.86 20.07 -25.40
N LEU A 169 3.31 20.80 -26.36
CA LEU A 169 1.97 20.51 -26.92
C LEU A 169 1.98 19.29 -27.83
N SER A 170 3.06 19.11 -28.59
CA SER A 170 3.27 17.91 -29.38
C SER A 170 3.33 16.68 -28.47
N ASP A 171 4.08 16.71 -27.39
CA ASP A 171 4.23 15.62 -26.43
C ASP A 171 2.91 15.36 -25.70
N LEU A 172 2.14 16.39 -25.35
CA LEU A 172 0.80 16.21 -24.81
C LEU A 172 -0.15 15.55 -25.84
N ARG A 173 -0.04 15.93 -27.12
CA ARG A 173 -0.81 15.34 -28.22
C ARG A 173 -0.41 13.87 -28.48
N HIS A 174 0.88 13.56 -28.39
CA HIS A 174 1.40 12.21 -28.58
C HIS A 174 1.39 11.37 -27.29
N GLY A 175 1.02 11.97 -26.16
CA GLY A 175 0.98 11.33 -24.84
C GLY A 175 2.36 10.88 -24.35
N VAL A 176 3.39 11.72 -24.43
CA VAL A 176 4.77 11.38 -24.03
C VAL A 176 5.21 12.22 -22.83
N ILE A 177 5.87 11.59 -21.86
CA ILE A 177 6.50 12.29 -20.73
C ILE A 177 7.96 12.57 -21.09
N ARG A 178 8.34 13.85 -21.10
CA ARG A 178 9.68 14.35 -21.43
C ARG A 178 10.11 15.46 -20.47
N THR A 179 11.41 15.62 -20.25
CA THR A 179 11.97 16.77 -19.53
C THR A 179 12.29 17.93 -20.48
N PRO A 180 12.20 19.20 -20.02
CA PRO A 180 12.58 20.38 -20.80
C PRO A 180 14.00 20.38 -21.36
N LEU A 181 14.92 19.97 -20.50
CA LEU A 181 16.35 19.93 -20.74
C LEU A 181 16.76 18.47 -20.79
N ASP A 182 18.04 18.25 -21.07
CA ASP A 182 18.67 16.93 -20.93
C ASP A 182 18.21 16.27 -19.61
N PRO A 183 17.61 15.07 -19.67
CA PRO A 183 17.10 14.35 -18.51
C PRO A 183 18.13 14.21 -17.38
N ARG A 184 19.40 14.00 -17.70
CA ARG A 184 20.47 13.80 -16.70
C ARG A 184 20.72 15.09 -15.93
N ILE A 185 20.81 16.22 -16.62
CA ILE A 185 20.97 17.53 -15.98
C ILE A 185 19.76 17.81 -15.08
N THR A 186 18.56 17.57 -15.61
CA THR A 186 17.29 17.78 -14.91
C THR A 186 17.18 16.96 -13.62
N PHE A 187 17.55 15.68 -13.68
CA PHE A 187 17.49 14.79 -12.52
C PHE A 187 18.64 15.02 -11.53
N LEU A 188 19.82 15.45 -11.95
CA LEU A 188 20.91 15.76 -11.04
C LEU A 188 20.67 17.07 -10.26
N ASP A 189 19.97 18.02 -10.87
CA ASP A 189 19.55 19.28 -10.24
C ASP A 189 18.45 19.06 -9.20
N ASP A 190 17.36 18.37 -9.58
CA ASP A 190 16.27 18.01 -8.68
C ASP A 190 15.87 16.53 -8.84
N PRO A 191 16.49 15.62 -8.08
CA PRO A 191 16.26 14.18 -8.22
C PRO A 191 14.82 13.74 -7.94
N LEU A 192 14.01 14.54 -7.23
CA LEU A 192 12.60 14.23 -7.01
C LEU A 192 11.83 14.12 -8.35
N ARG A 193 12.31 14.79 -9.40
CA ARG A 193 11.70 14.76 -10.74
C ARG A 193 11.64 13.34 -11.32
N VAL A 194 12.49 12.42 -10.87
CA VAL A 194 12.41 10.98 -11.21
C VAL A 194 11.08 10.39 -10.75
N LEU A 195 10.74 10.57 -9.48
CA LEU A 195 9.49 10.06 -8.92
C LEU A 195 8.28 10.80 -9.52
N ARG A 196 8.39 12.10 -9.81
CA ARG A 196 7.34 12.85 -10.50
C ARG A 196 7.09 12.32 -11.92
N ALA A 197 8.14 12.00 -12.68
CA ALA A 197 8.01 11.43 -14.01
C ALA A 197 7.26 10.09 -13.98
N ILE A 198 7.61 9.21 -13.03
CA ILE A 198 6.90 7.93 -12.83
C ILE A 198 5.45 8.15 -12.41
N ARG A 199 5.18 9.10 -11.51
CA ARG A 199 3.82 9.45 -11.11
C ARG A 199 2.99 9.96 -12.28
N PHE A 200 3.56 10.79 -13.16
CA PHE A 200 2.86 11.25 -14.36
C PHE A 200 2.65 10.14 -15.38
N ALA A 201 3.67 9.29 -15.60
CA ALA A 201 3.54 8.13 -16.47
C ALA A 201 2.42 7.19 -15.98
N SER A 202 2.32 6.93 -14.67
CA SER A 202 1.26 6.09 -14.13
C SER A 202 -0.12 6.77 -14.17
N ARG A 203 -0.22 8.06 -13.83
CA ARG A 203 -1.48 8.82 -13.80
C ARG A 203 -2.08 9.07 -15.19
N PHE A 204 -1.26 9.37 -16.18
CA PHE A 204 -1.70 9.66 -17.54
C PHE A 204 -1.60 8.46 -18.47
N GLN A 205 -0.92 7.39 -18.04
CA GLN A 205 -0.61 6.21 -18.86
C GLN A 205 0.18 6.58 -20.11
N PHE A 206 1.05 7.59 -19.97
CA PHE A 206 1.90 8.10 -21.02
C PHE A 206 3.28 7.41 -20.95
N PRO A 207 3.82 6.90 -22.07
CA PRO A 207 5.19 6.41 -22.10
C PRO A 207 6.21 7.50 -21.74
N LEU A 208 7.31 7.06 -21.13
CA LEU A 208 8.49 7.90 -20.92
C LEU A 208 9.27 8.02 -22.24
N ALA A 209 9.78 9.21 -22.53
CA ALA A 209 10.64 9.41 -23.70
C ALA A 209 11.94 8.56 -23.61
N PRO A 210 12.51 8.11 -24.74
CA PRO A 210 13.68 7.20 -24.71
C PRO A 210 14.92 7.77 -24.00
N ASP A 211 15.18 9.07 -24.18
CA ASP A 211 16.25 9.82 -23.50
C ASP A 211 16.03 9.87 -21.98
N LEU A 212 14.77 9.97 -21.55
CA LEU A 212 14.37 9.95 -20.15
C LEU A 212 14.60 8.57 -19.53
N VAL A 213 14.27 7.50 -20.26
CA VAL A 213 14.51 6.11 -19.85
C VAL A 213 16.01 5.84 -19.69
N GLU A 214 16.82 6.23 -20.67
CA GLU A 214 18.29 6.08 -20.59
C GLU A 214 18.86 6.78 -19.35
N ALA A 215 18.37 7.97 -19.02
CA ALA A 215 18.79 8.66 -17.81
C ALA A 215 18.36 7.93 -16.53
N LEU A 216 17.13 7.42 -16.46
CA LEU A 216 16.63 6.70 -15.28
C LEU A 216 17.43 5.44 -14.94
N GLU A 217 18.03 4.80 -15.93
CA GLU A 217 18.87 3.61 -15.75
C GLU A 217 20.25 3.93 -15.14
N GLN A 218 20.67 5.20 -15.15
CA GLN A 218 21.99 5.62 -14.67
C GLN A 218 22.10 5.52 -13.12
N PRO A 219 23.14 4.83 -12.58
CA PRO A 219 23.30 4.65 -11.13
C PRO A 219 23.46 5.96 -10.34
N ASN A 220 24.11 6.97 -10.92
CA ASN A 220 24.35 8.27 -10.29
C ASN A 220 23.04 9.02 -9.96
N ILE A 221 21.97 8.80 -10.73
CA ILE A 221 20.66 9.41 -10.49
C ILE A 221 20.00 8.77 -9.27
N ARG A 222 20.10 7.44 -9.12
CA ARG A 222 19.63 6.73 -7.93
C ARG A 222 20.35 7.21 -6.67
N GLU A 223 21.67 7.36 -6.73
CA GLU A 223 22.44 7.93 -5.62
C GLU A 223 22.05 9.36 -5.29
N ALA A 224 21.82 10.21 -6.30
CA ALA A 224 21.39 11.58 -6.10
C ALA A 224 20.01 11.63 -5.42
N LEU A 225 19.09 10.74 -5.78
CA LEU A 225 17.77 10.62 -5.15
C LEU A 225 17.89 10.26 -3.66
N VAL A 226 18.75 9.30 -3.30
CA VAL A 226 19.00 8.94 -1.89
C VAL A 226 19.65 10.08 -1.10
N LYS A 227 20.64 10.77 -1.70
CA LYS A 227 21.48 11.76 -0.99
C LYS A 227 20.82 13.13 -0.86
N LYS A 228 20.06 13.59 -1.86
CA LYS A 228 19.56 14.97 -1.95
C LYS A 228 18.09 15.16 -1.59
N VAL A 229 17.29 14.09 -1.55
CA VAL A 229 15.82 14.22 -1.39
C VAL A 229 15.39 13.71 -0.02
N SER A 230 14.60 14.53 0.69
CA SER A 230 14.06 14.15 1.99
C SER A 230 13.00 13.04 1.89
N ARG A 231 12.89 12.22 2.93
CA ARG A 231 11.93 11.10 3.00
C ARG A 231 10.48 11.58 2.95
N GLU A 232 10.19 12.75 3.50
CA GLU A 232 8.85 13.36 3.42
C GLU A 232 8.45 13.65 1.96
N ARG A 233 9.37 14.19 1.15
CA ARG A 233 9.10 14.48 -0.27
C ARG A 233 8.92 13.19 -1.08
N VAL A 234 9.71 12.16 -0.80
CA VAL A 234 9.51 10.82 -1.39
C VAL A 234 8.13 10.27 -1.02
N GLY A 235 7.73 10.37 0.24
CA GLY A 235 6.42 9.94 0.73
C GLY A 235 5.26 10.66 0.04
N LYS A 236 5.37 11.97 -0.22
CA LYS A 236 4.37 12.76 -0.97
C LYS A 236 4.20 12.27 -2.42
N GLU A 237 5.31 12.02 -3.12
CA GLU A 237 5.24 11.49 -4.50
C GLU A 237 4.69 10.07 -4.53
N LEU A 238 5.11 9.19 -3.60
CA LEU A 238 4.59 7.83 -3.50
C LEU A 238 3.09 7.82 -3.18
N ALA A 239 2.63 8.66 -2.25
CA ALA A 239 1.20 8.81 -1.98
C ALA A 239 0.44 9.19 -3.26
N GLY A 240 0.94 10.18 -4.01
CA GLY A 240 0.32 10.58 -5.29
C GLY A 240 0.38 9.53 -6.41
N MET A 241 1.22 8.50 -6.30
CA MET A 241 1.22 7.34 -7.20
C MET A 241 0.17 6.29 -6.81
N LEU A 242 -0.14 6.19 -5.51
CA LEU A 242 -1.00 5.16 -4.94
C LEU A 242 -2.45 5.62 -4.73
N THR A 243 -2.67 6.93 -4.57
CA THR A 243 -3.98 7.51 -4.26
C THR A 243 -4.46 8.51 -5.30
N GLY A 244 -5.78 8.63 -5.42
CA GLY A 244 -6.47 9.57 -6.31
C GLY A 244 -7.23 8.87 -7.45
N SER A 245 -8.22 9.55 -8.01
CA SER A 245 -9.18 9.01 -8.99
C SER A 245 -8.53 8.52 -10.30
N HIS A 246 -7.33 9.00 -10.61
CA HIS A 246 -6.57 8.64 -11.81
C HIS A 246 -5.24 7.95 -11.51
N ALA A 247 -4.99 7.59 -10.25
CA ALA A 247 -3.79 6.84 -9.91
C ALA A 247 -3.85 5.44 -10.53
N ASN A 248 -2.72 4.98 -11.06
CA ASN A 248 -2.53 3.59 -11.46
C ASN A 248 -1.37 3.00 -10.65
N PRO A 249 -1.66 2.44 -9.45
CA PRO A 249 -0.65 1.91 -8.55
C PRO A 249 0.17 0.79 -9.20
N VAL A 250 -0.46 -0.07 -10.01
CA VAL A 250 0.22 -1.19 -10.68
C VAL A 250 1.31 -0.67 -11.62
N VAL A 251 0.98 0.29 -12.49
CA VAL A 251 1.95 0.90 -13.41
C VAL A 251 3.04 1.64 -12.64
N ALA A 252 2.68 2.33 -11.55
CA ALA A 252 3.68 3.02 -10.73
C ALA A 252 4.70 2.04 -10.12
N ILE A 253 4.23 0.94 -9.51
CA ILE A 253 5.11 -0.09 -8.94
C ILE A 253 5.91 -0.82 -10.03
N GLN A 254 5.32 -1.07 -11.21
CA GLN A 254 6.04 -1.62 -12.37
C GLN A 254 7.20 -0.73 -12.79
N CYS A 255 6.98 0.59 -12.93
CA CYS A 255 8.06 1.52 -13.26
C CYS A 255 9.13 1.57 -12.17
N LEU A 256 8.73 1.60 -10.88
CA LEU A 256 9.68 1.59 -9.77
C LEU A 256 10.52 0.29 -9.72
N HIS A 257 9.91 -0.84 -10.06
CA HIS A 257 10.59 -2.12 -10.19
C HIS A 257 11.57 -2.12 -11.38
N GLN A 258 11.11 -1.73 -12.56
CA GLN A 258 11.89 -1.66 -13.79
C GLN A 258 13.16 -0.80 -13.64
N PHE A 259 13.07 0.35 -12.97
CA PHE A 259 14.21 1.26 -12.80
C PHE A 259 15.03 1.00 -11.52
N HIS A 260 14.77 -0.11 -10.81
CA HIS A 260 15.41 -0.46 -9.54
C HIS A 260 15.33 0.66 -8.49
N LEU A 261 14.16 1.30 -8.41
CA LEU A 261 13.88 2.39 -7.49
C LEU A 261 13.16 1.92 -6.22
N LEU A 262 12.68 0.67 -6.17
CA LEU A 262 12.02 0.12 -4.98
C LEU A 262 12.96 0.15 -3.75
N ASP A 263 14.21 -0.28 -3.88
CA ASP A 263 15.19 -0.23 -2.79
C ASP A 263 15.46 1.20 -2.31
N VAL A 264 15.47 2.17 -3.25
CA VAL A 264 15.69 3.60 -2.98
C VAL A 264 14.46 4.24 -2.32
N VAL A 265 13.26 3.88 -2.76
CA VAL A 265 12.01 4.43 -2.23
C VAL A 265 11.75 3.88 -0.84
N PHE A 266 11.96 2.58 -0.61
CA PHE A 266 11.67 1.96 0.69
C PHE A 266 12.85 2.01 1.67
N GLN A 267 14.09 2.20 1.20
CA GLN A 267 15.33 2.27 2.01
C GLN A 267 15.39 1.19 3.08
N ILE A 268 15.52 -0.04 2.63
CA ILE A 268 15.57 -1.17 3.55
C ILE A 268 16.84 -1.06 4.42
N PRO A 269 16.74 -1.13 5.76
CA PRO A 269 17.89 -0.92 6.62
C PRO A 269 19.04 -1.91 6.40
N GLU A 270 20.27 -1.43 6.41
CA GLU A 270 21.46 -2.28 6.43
C GLU A 270 21.67 -2.82 7.85
N GLY A 271 21.15 -4.02 8.14
CA GLY A 271 21.28 -4.64 9.46
C GLY A 271 21.13 -6.17 9.42
N PRO A 272 21.45 -6.88 10.50
CA PRO A 272 21.08 -8.28 10.62
C PRO A 272 19.55 -8.38 10.67
N PHE A 273 18.96 -9.04 9.68
CA PHE A 273 17.55 -9.39 9.74
C PHE A 273 17.39 -10.68 10.53
N TYR A 274 16.24 -10.80 11.18
CA TYR A 274 15.85 -12.02 11.88
C TYR A 274 14.52 -12.48 11.33
N SER A 275 14.40 -13.79 11.11
CA SER A 275 13.12 -14.41 10.78
C SER A 275 12.18 -14.25 11.98
N PHE A 276 11.01 -13.66 11.75
CA PHE A 276 9.95 -13.61 12.75
C PHE A 276 9.58 -15.04 13.16
N GLN A 277 9.80 -15.35 14.44
CA GLN A 277 9.32 -16.60 15.03
C GLN A 277 8.13 -16.29 15.94
N PRO A 278 7.02 -17.04 15.84
CA PRO A 278 5.91 -16.92 16.78
C PRO A 278 6.44 -17.05 18.22
N ALA A 279 5.87 -16.27 19.14
CA ALA A 279 6.31 -16.16 20.55
C ALA A 279 6.37 -17.50 21.35
N HIS A 280 6.02 -18.63 20.73
CA HIS A 280 5.91 -19.95 21.35
C HIS A 280 6.98 -20.96 20.91
N THR A 281 7.90 -20.61 19.99
CA THR A 281 9.04 -21.46 19.64
C THR A 281 10.30 -20.97 20.34
N ALA A 282 10.83 -21.75 21.28
CA ALA A 282 12.02 -21.43 22.08
C ALA A 282 13.35 -21.53 21.31
N ALA A 283 13.36 -21.24 20.00
CA ALA A 283 14.57 -21.23 19.19
C ALA A 283 15.16 -19.81 19.16
N SER A 284 16.49 -19.71 19.21
CA SER A 284 17.18 -18.42 19.11
C SER A 284 16.98 -17.79 17.73
N PRO A 285 16.82 -16.46 17.63
CA PRO A 285 16.57 -15.79 16.36
C PRO A 285 17.76 -15.98 15.41
N THR A 286 17.53 -16.66 14.29
CA THR A 286 18.53 -16.87 13.23
C THR A 286 18.73 -15.60 12.42
N LYS A 287 19.99 -15.26 12.17
CA LYS A 287 20.35 -14.16 11.25
C LYS A 287 20.02 -14.58 9.83
N VAL A 288 19.21 -13.79 9.13
CA VAL A 288 18.78 -14.03 7.75
C VAL A 288 19.15 -12.80 6.90
N SER A 289 19.39 -13.00 5.61
CA SER A 289 19.49 -11.92 4.61
C SER A 289 18.16 -11.73 3.91
N ILE A 290 17.83 -10.49 3.53
CA ILE A 290 16.66 -10.25 2.68
C ILE A 290 16.81 -11.00 1.35
N PRO A 291 15.73 -11.61 0.81
CA PRO A 291 15.75 -12.25 -0.49
C PRO A 291 16.08 -11.24 -1.58
N SER A 292 17.02 -11.56 -2.47
CA SER A 292 17.39 -10.68 -3.59
C SER A 292 16.22 -10.42 -4.55
N ASN A 293 15.22 -11.31 -4.57
CA ASN A 293 14.01 -11.22 -5.40
C ASN A 293 12.81 -10.58 -4.66
N TRP A 294 13.02 -9.88 -3.55
CA TRP A 294 11.92 -9.25 -2.81
C TRP A 294 11.14 -8.25 -3.67
N THR A 295 11.83 -7.53 -4.56
CA THR A 295 11.23 -6.57 -5.49
C THR A 295 10.33 -7.24 -6.52
N ASP A 296 10.72 -8.42 -7.04
CA ASP A 296 9.89 -9.23 -7.95
C ASP A 296 8.63 -9.71 -7.25
N LYS A 297 8.78 -10.22 -6.02
CA LYS A 297 7.64 -10.65 -5.19
C LYS A 297 6.73 -9.48 -4.81
N ALA A 298 7.27 -8.29 -4.61
CA ALA A 298 6.49 -7.08 -4.34
C ALA A 298 5.63 -6.70 -5.54
N LEU A 299 6.21 -6.73 -6.76
CA LEU A 299 5.46 -6.50 -7.99
C LEU A 299 4.36 -7.55 -8.19
N ALA A 300 4.69 -8.83 -8.00
CA ALA A 300 3.72 -9.94 -8.10
C ALA A 300 2.57 -9.78 -7.09
N SER A 301 2.87 -9.34 -5.86
CA SER A 301 1.88 -9.10 -4.81
C SER A 301 0.90 -7.97 -5.21
N VAL A 302 1.41 -6.88 -5.78
CA VAL A 302 0.56 -5.78 -6.27
C VAL A 302 -0.31 -6.21 -7.45
N GLN A 303 0.23 -7.01 -8.38
CA GLN A 303 -0.54 -7.54 -9.52
C GLN A 303 -1.63 -8.51 -9.09
N ALA A 304 -1.33 -9.40 -8.14
CA ALA A 304 -2.30 -10.33 -7.57
C ALA A 304 -3.41 -9.60 -6.80
N LEU A 305 -3.05 -8.56 -6.02
CA LEU A 305 -4.03 -7.71 -5.34
C LEU A 305 -4.95 -6.99 -6.32
N HIS A 306 -4.38 -6.40 -7.37
CA HIS A 306 -5.17 -5.72 -8.39
C HIS A 306 -6.14 -6.69 -9.10
N SER A 307 -5.68 -7.90 -9.41
CA SER A 307 -6.52 -8.95 -10.01
C SER A 307 -7.68 -9.36 -9.09
N LEU A 308 -7.42 -9.47 -7.79
CA LEU A 308 -8.46 -9.75 -6.78
C LEU A 308 -9.49 -8.61 -6.71
N GLN A 309 -9.04 -7.35 -6.74
CA GLN A 309 -9.93 -6.18 -6.72
C GLN A 309 -10.81 -6.10 -7.97
N LEU A 310 -10.28 -6.41 -9.16
CA LEU A 310 -11.06 -6.46 -10.40
C LEU A 310 -12.14 -7.56 -10.34
N TYR A 311 -11.77 -8.76 -9.90
CA TYR A 311 -12.72 -9.86 -9.73
C TYR A 311 -13.89 -9.51 -8.80
N ARG A 312 -13.61 -8.80 -7.68
CA ARG A 312 -14.65 -8.34 -6.76
C ARG A 312 -15.59 -7.32 -7.42
N LYS A 313 -15.08 -6.44 -8.29
CA LYS A 313 -15.92 -5.47 -9.01
C LYS A 313 -16.85 -6.17 -10.01
N ASP A 314 -16.35 -7.15 -10.74
CA ASP A 314 -17.14 -7.87 -11.75
C ASP A 314 -18.29 -8.68 -11.13
N LYS A 315 -18.08 -9.29 -9.95
CA LYS A 315 -19.15 -9.99 -9.23
C LYS A 315 -20.26 -9.08 -8.69
N VAL A 316 -19.90 -7.86 -8.27
CA VAL A 316 -20.90 -6.90 -7.78
C VAL A 316 -21.81 -6.41 -8.92
N SER A 317 -21.34 -6.42 -10.17
CA SER A 317 -22.17 -6.05 -11.33
C SER A 317 -23.14 -7.15 -11.80
N ASP A 318 -22.94 -8.41 -11.41
CA ASP A 318 -23.81 -9.53 -11.82
C ASP A 318 -25.00 -9.77 -10.86
N ASP A 319 -24.90 -9.33 -9.60
CA ASP A 319 -25.87 -9.69 -8.55
C ASP A 319 -26.93 -8.61 -8.22
N THR A 320 -26.98 -7.45 -8.88
CA THR A 320 -28.10 -6.48 -8.73
C THR A 320 -28.25 -5.46 -9.88
N PRO A 321 -29.48 -5.13 -10.32
CA PRO A 321 -29.74 -3.93 -11.12
C PRO A 321 -29.56 -2.69 -10.22
N SER A 322 -28.97 -1.64 -10.79
CA SER A 322 -28.74 -0.31 -10.23
C SER A 322 -29.78 0.14 -9.19
N VAL A 323 -29.43 0.03 -7.91
CA VAL A 323 -30.06 0.79 -6.83
C VAL A 323 -29.02 1.76 -6.31
N GLU A 324 -29.07 2.98 -6.82
CA GLU A 324 -28.52 4.15 -6.16
C GLU A 324 -29.25 4.31 -4.81
N THR A 325 -28.64 3.82 -3.73
CA THR A 325 -29.12 4.14 -2.38
C THR A 325 -28.71 5.56 -2.02
N SER A 326 -29.66 6.46 -2.22
CA SER A 326 -30.19 7.41 -1.23
C SER A 326 -29.20 8.18 -0.34
N SER A 327 -29.20 9.50 -0.56
CA SER A 327 -29.03 10.57 0.43
C SER A 327 -27.91 10.37 1.47
N THR A 328 -26.67 10.52 1.03
CA THR A 328 -25.57 10.89 1.92
C THR A 328 -25.27 12.37 1.65
N THR A 329 -25.23 13.22 2.67
CA THR A 329 -24.81 14.62 2.53
C THR A 329 -23.41 14.69 1.89
N ALA A 330 -23.07 15.79 1.20
CA ALA A 330 -21.78 15.96 0.53
C ALA A 330 -20.59 15.57 1.45
N ASP A 331 -20.66 15.99 2.72
CA ASP A 331 -19.66 15.66 3.76
C ASP A 331 -19.53 14.14 4.05
N GLY A 332 -20.62 13.38 3.99
CA GLY A 332 -20.60 11.93 4.23
C GLY A 332 -20.13 11.13 3.02
N ILE A 333 -20.36 11.64 1.80
CA ILE A 333 -19.75 11.09 0.57
C ILE A 333 -18.24 11.33 0.62
N GLU A 334 -17.83 12.53 0.98
CA GLU A 334 -16.43 12.94 1.04
C GLU A 334 -15.64 12.11 2.08
N LEU A 335 -16.18 11.95 3.29
CA LEU A 335 -15.58 11.13 4.35
C LEU A 335 -15.52 9.63 3.97
N ALA A 336 -16.53 9.11 3.27
CA ALA A 336 -16.52 7.74 2.76
C ALA A 336 -15.51 7.56 1.62
N THR A 337 -15.34 8.55 0.75
CA THR A 337 -14.30 8.55 -0.29
C THR A 337 -12.89 8.65 0.29
N GLU A 338 -12.68 9.48 1.31
CA GLU A 338 -11.40 9.57 2.02
C GLU A 338 -11.05 8.27 2.75
N GLY A 339 -12.02 7.66 3.43
CA GLY A 339 -11.85 6.34 4.08
C GLY A 339 -11.47 5.25 3.07
N ARG A 340 -12.10 5.26 1.88
CA ARG A 340 -11.80 4.32 0.79
C ARG A 340 -10.43 4.57 0.16
N ALA A 341 -10.04 5.82 -0.03
CA ALA A 341 -8.72 6.19 -0.57
C ALA A 341 -7.59 5.80 0.40
N ASN A 342 -7.79 6.03 1.71
CA ASN A 342 -6.85 5.62 2.75
C ASN A 342 -6.71 4.10 2.83
N ARG A 343 -7.81 3.36 2.68
CA ARG A 343 -7.77 1.89 2.62
C ARG A 343 -6.98 1.38 1.41
N ALA A 344 -7.26 1.88 0.20
CA ALA A 344 -6.54 1.48 -1.00
C ALA A 344 -5.04 1.74 -0.89
N LYS A 345 -4.65 2.86 -0.28
CA LYS A 345 -3.25 3.17 0.04
C LYS A 345 -2.64 2.12 0.96
N LEU A 346 -3.31 1.74 2.04
CA LEU A 346 -2.84 0.73 3.00
C LEU A 346 -2.69 -0.65 2.34
N GLU A 347 -3.67 -1.08 1.54
CA GLU A 347 -3.63 -2.35 0.81
C GLU A 347 -2.42 -2.42 -0.13
N MET A 348 -2.18 -1.37 -0.91
CA MET A 348 -1.05 -1.30 -1.85
C MET A 348 0.29 -1.29 -1.12
N LEU A 349 0.41 -0.51 -0.04
CA LEU A 349 1.64 -0.46 0.77
C LEU A 349 1.93 -1.82 1.43
N ALA A 350 0.90 -2.46 1.99
CA ALA A 350 1.03 -3.77 2.59
C ALA A 350 1.43 -4.82 1.55
N ALA A 351 0.85 -4.80 0.34
CA ALA A 351 1.21 -5.72 -0.74
C ALA A 351 2.67 -5.55 -1.19
N VAL A 352 3.16 -4.31 -1.33
CA VAL A 352 4.56 -4.06 -1.70
C VAL A 352 5.53 -4.56 -0.63
N LEU A 353 5.19 -4.40 0.65
CA LEU A 353 6.03 -4.78 1.78
C LEU A 353 5.85 -6.23 2.24
N LEU A 354 4.84 -6.95 1.71
CA LEU A 354 4.53 -8.33 2.10
C LEU A 354 5.72 -9.29 2.02
N PRO A 355 6.58 -9.26 0.98
CA PRO A 355 7.75 -10.15 0.92
C PRO A 355 8.76 -9.93 2.06
N LEU A 356 8.68 -8.78 2.73
CA LEU A 356 9.54 -8.39 3.84
C LEU A 356 8.88 -8.62 5.22
N ALA A 357 7.64 -9.11 5.27
CA ALA A 357 6.86 -9.24 6.51
C ALA A 357 7.54 -10.09 7.59
N GLU A 358 8.33 -11.10 7.17
CA GLU A 358 9.02 -12.01 8.08
C GLU A 358 10.39 -11.48 8.56
N TYR A 359 10.84 -10.33 8.04
CA TYR A 359 12.16 -9.78 8.31
C TYR A 359 12.05 -8.65 9.32
N SER A 360 12.46 -8.93 10.56
CA SER A 360 12.51 -7.91 11.60
C SER A 360 13.89 -7.23 11.63
N VAL A 361 13.90 -5.90 11.74
CA VAL A 361 15.11 -5.10 11.98
C VAL A 361 15.14 -4.65 13.43
N LEU A 362 16.25 -4.89 14.13
CA LEU A 362 16.52 -4.29 15.43
C LEU A 362 16.90 -2.80 15.24
N HIS A 363 15.93 -1.89 15.22
CA HIS A 363 16.21 -0.46 15.11
C HIS A 363 15.70 0.39 16.28
N LYS A 364 16.57 1.27 16.78
CA LYS A 364 16.19 2.41 17.62
C LYS A 364 15.48 3.43 16.72
N LYS A 365 14.15 3.50 16.86
CA LYS A 365 13.19 4.45 16.25
C LYS A 365 13.82 5.62 15.47
N LYS A 366 13.85 5.52 14.13
CA LYS A 366 13.73 6.60 13.11
C LYS A 366 13.98 5.99 11.72
N HIS A 367 13.46 6.62 10.66
CA HIS A 367 13.66 6.28 9.22
C HIS A 367 12.55 5.50 8.49
N VAL A 368 11.28 5.76 8.79
CA VAL A 368 10.17 5.34 7.90
C VAL A 368 9.70 6.56 7.08
N PRO A 369 9.52 6.48 5.75
CA PRO A 369 9.07 7.60 4.90
C PRO A 369 7.57 7.93 5.04
N PHE A 370 6.89 7.35 6.04
CA PHE A 370 5.43 7.38 6.17
C PHE A 370 5.01 8.10 7.45
N ALA A 371 3.74 8.52 7.49
CA ALA A 371 3.12 8.92 8.75
C ALA A 371 3.15 7.73 9.71
N ALA A 372 3.54 7.96 10.98
CA ALA A 372 3.76 6.90 11.96
C ALA A 372 2.57 5.93 12.08
N LYS A 373 1.34 6.45 12.03
CA LYS A 373 0.11 5.67 12.10
C LYS A 373 -0.07 4.68 10.92
N GLU A 374 0.29 5.09 9.71
CA GLU A 374 0.19 4.22 8.52
C GLU A 374 1.23 3.10 8.59
N ALA A 375 2.43 3.43 9.04
CA ALA A 375 3.50 2.45 9.26
C ALA A 375 3.08 1.40 10.31
N ASP A 376 2.47 1.82 11.42
CA ASP A 376 1.97 0.92 12.45
C ASP A 376 0.84 0.02 11.92
N HIS A 377 -0.12 0.56 11.16
CA HIS A 377 -1.20 -0.24 10.56
C HIS A 377 -0.67 -1.28 9.57
N VAL A 378 0.29 -0.93 8.72
CA VAL A 378 0.87 -1.88 7.76
C VAL A 378 1.69 -2.94 8.49
N SER A 379 2.65 -2.53 9.34
CA SER A 379 3.61 -3.45 9.96
C SER A 379 3.01 -4.30 11.08
N LEU A 380 2.31 -3.68 12.05
CA LEU A 380 1.84 -4.35 13.26
C LEU A 380 0.48 -5.03 13.08
N VAL A 381 -0.34 -4.56 12.14
CA VAL A 381 -1.70 -5.08 11.92
C VAL A 381 -1.75 -5.93 10.66
N ALA A 382 -1.54 -5.37 9.47
CA ALA A 382 -1.72 -6.11 8.23
C ALA A 382 -0.68 -7.25 8.07
N LEU A 383 0.60 -6.93 8.20
CA LEU A 383 1.68 -7.89 7.93
C LEU A 383 1.91 -8.88 9.08
N ASN A 384 1.82 -8.44 10.34
CA ASN A 384 2.01 -9.33 11.49
C ASN A 384 0.88 -10.37 11.64
N GLN A 385 -0.33 -10.06 11.17
CA GLN A 385 -1.51 -10.91 11.38
C GLN A 385 -1.80 -11.81 10.17
N CYS A 386 -1.18 -11.59 9.00
CA CYS A 386 -1.50 -12.32 7.77
C CYS A 386 -1.34 -13.84 7.93
N ARG A 387 -0.30 -14.30 8.65
CA ARG A 387 -0.09 -15.74 8.95
C ARG A 387 -1.19 -16.36 9.82
N ARG A 388 -1.74 -15.60 10.77
CA ARG A 388 -2.90 -16.05 11.58
C ARG A 388 -4.16 -16.17 10.73
N PHE A 389 -4.36 -15.24 9.78
CA PHE A 389 -5.44 -15.33 8.80
C PHE A 389 -5.26 -16.53 7.84
N VAL A 390 -4.04 -16.82 7.38
CA VAL A 390 -3.75 -18.05 6.61
C VAL A 390 -4.11 -19.30 7.41
N ALA A 391 -3.72 -19.37 8.69
CA ALA A 391 -4.03 -20.52 9.55
C ALA A 391 -5.55 -20.73 9.73
N ILE A 392 -6.31 -19.64 9.93
CA ILE A 392 -7.78 -19.71 10.05
C ILE A 392 -8.43 -20.09 8.73
N ALA A 393 -7.94 -19.57 7.59
CA ALA A 393 -8.49 -19.89 6.27
C ALA A 393 -8.29 -21.38 5.90
N ASN A 394 -7.25 -22.02 6.42
CA ASN A 394 -6.91 -23.43 6.17
C ASN A 394 -7.53 -24.42 7.18
N ALA A 395 -8.26 -23.93 8.18
CA ALA A 395 -8.91 -24.74 9.20
C ALA A 395 -10.43 -24.62 9.12
N PRO A 396 -11.20 -25.59 9.67
CA PRO A 396 -12.64 -25.40 9.89
C PRO A 396 -12.89 -24.13 10.72
N PHE A 397 -13.88 -23.33 10.31
CA PHE A 397 -14.13 -22.02 10.92
C PHE A 397 -14.69 -22.17 12.34
N ASP A 398 -13.86 -21.83 13.33
CA ASP A 398 -14.26 -21.65 14.72
C ASP A 398 -14.65 -20.19 14.97
N ARG A 399 -15.92 -19.98 15.32
CA ARG A 399 -16.51 -18.67 15.59
C ARG A 399 -15.72 -17.86 16.63
N VAL A 400 -15.20 -18.52 17.67
CA VAL A 400 -14.46 -17.86 18.73
C VAL A 400 -13.09 -17.41 18.23
N GLN A 401 -12.35 -18.29 17.55
CA GLN A 401 -11.02 -17.98 17.02
C GLN A 401 -11.08 -16.87 15.95
N VAL A 402 -12.03 -16.99 15.01
CA VAL A 402 -12.28 -15.98 13.98
C VAL A 402 -12.70 -14.66 14.62
N GLY A 403 -13.66 -14.70 15.56
CA GLY A 403 -14.18 -13.50 16.22
C GLY A 403 -13.14 -12.76 17.05
N LEU A 404 -12.26 -13.47 17.77
CA LEU A 404 -11.16 -12.88 18.51
C LEU A 404 -10.15 -12.21 17.58
N LEU A 405 -9.79 -12.87 16.47
CA LEU A 405 -8.86 -12.30 15.49
C LEU A 405 -9.43 -11.06 14.81
N VAL A 406 -10.68 -11.11 14.33
CA VAL A 406 -11.36 -9.96 13.70
C VAL A 406 -11.53 -8.82 14.70
N ARG A 407 -11.80 -9.11 15.98
CA ARG A 407 -11.86 -8.10 17.05
C ARG A 407 -10.52 -7.43 17.30
N GLU A 408 -9.42 -8.19 17.28
CA GLU A 408 -8.07 -7.68 17.52
C GLU A 408 -7.63 -6.69 16.43
N VAL A 409 -7.91 -7.00 15.15
CA VAL A 409 -7.51 -6.17 14.00
C VAL A 409 -8.55 -5.10 13.63
N GLY A 410 -9.79 -5.25 14.09
CA GLY A 410 -10.89 -4.31 13.87
C GLY A 410 -11.25 -4.15 12.39
N ALA A 411 -11.57 -2.92 11.98
CA ALA A 411 -11.99 -2.59 10.62
C ALA A 411 -10.97 -2.97 9.51
N LEU A 412 -9.71 -3.23 9.87
CA LEU A 412 -8.65 -3.63 8.95
C LEU A 412 -8.63 -5.14 8.66
N TRP A 413 -9.56 -5.94 9.20
CA TRP A 413 -9.59 -7.40 8.99
C TRP A 413 -9.64 -7.80 7.51
N THR A 414 -10.34 -7.02 6.68
CA THR A 414 -10.42 -7.27 5.23
C THR A 414 -9.06 -7.10 4.55
N VAL A 415 -8.28 -6.09 4.95
CA VAL A 415 -6.90 -5.88 4.46
C VAL A 415 -6.02 -7.05 4.92
N CYS A 416 -6.17 -7.52 6.16
CA CYS A 416 -5.41 -8.67 6.67
C CYS A 416 -5.73 -9.97 5.91
N ALA A 417 -7.01 -10.19 5.58
CA ALA A 417 -7.45 -11.31 4.78
C ALA A 417 -6.91 -11.23 3.34
N ASP A 418 -6.87 -10.03 2.75
CA ASP A 418 -6.25 -9.82 1.43
C ASP A 418 -4.75 -10.11 1.46
N MET A 419 -4.03 -9.66 2.50
CA MET A 419 -2.61 -10.00 2.66
C MET A 419 -2.41 -11.51 2.84
N ALA A 420 -3.28 -12.19 3.58
CA ALA A 420 -3.22 -13.65 3.74
C ALA A 420 -3.41 -14.38 2.40
N TYR A 421 -4.37 -13.93 1.57
CA TYR A 421 -4.52 -14.43 0.21
C TYR A 421 -3.25 -14.25 -0.63
N LEU A 422 -2.60 -13.08 -0.54
CA LEU A 422 -1.36 -12.82 -1.26
C LEU A 422 -0.20 -13.69 -0.76
N VAL A 423 -0.14 -14.01 0.54
CA VAL A 423 0.85 -14.96 1.07
C VAL A 423 0.69 -16.31 0.38
N GLU A 424 -0.51 -16.87 0.35
CA GLU A 424 -0.73 -18.19 -0.26
C GLU A 424 -0.43 -18.18 -1.76
N VAL A 425 -0.94 -17.18 -2.50
CA VAL A 425 -0.81 -17.14 -3.97
C VAL A 425 0.61 -16.78 -4.42
N VAL A 426 1.23 -15.77 -3.81
CA VAL A 426 2.49 -15.20 -4.31
C VAL A 426 3.71 -15.76 -3.60
N LEU A 427 3.62 -15.99 -2.29
CA LEU A 427 4.77 -16.47 -1.51
C LEU A 427 4.81 -17.99 -1.42
N GLU A 428 3.67 -18.66 -1.37
CA GLU A 428 3.56 -20.12 -1.25
C GLU A 428 3.22 -20.83 -2.57
N GLY A 429 2.75 -20.10 -3.58
CA GLY A 429 2.45 -20.65 -4.91
C GLY A 429 1.18 -21.48 -4.98
N VAL A 430 0.22 -21.24 -4.08
CA VAL A 430 -1.11 -21.88 -4.11
C VAL A 430 -1.89 -21.42 -5.33
N ASP A 431 -2.70 -22.32 -5.90
CA ASP A 431 -3.56 -22.00 -7.04
C ASP A 431 -4.52 -20.83 -6.74
N VAL A 432 -4.61 -19.91 -7.69
CA VAL A 432 -5.38 -18.66 -7.59
C VAL A 432 -6.88 -18.94 -7.38
N SER A 433 -7.43 -19.95 -8.03
CA SER A 433 -8.86 -20.26 -7.96
C SER A 433 -9.20 -20.86 -6.60
N SER A 434 -8.40 -21.83 -6.15
CA SER A 434 -8.54 -22.45 -4.83
C SER A 434 -8.41 -21.44 -3.69
N ALA A 435 -7.37 -20.61 -3.71
CA ALA A 435 -7.19 -19.57 -2.69
C ALA A 435 -8.37 -18.58 -2.71
N ARG A 436 -8.83 -18.17 -3.90
CA ARG A 436 -9.95 -17.22 -4.02
C ARG A 436 -11.25 -17.77 -3.42
N GLU A 437 -11.58 -19.03 -3.68
CA GLU A 437 -12.75 -19.68 -3.07
C GLU A 437 -12.63 -19.74 -1.55
N LYS A 438 -11.46 -20.12 -1.04
CA LYS A 438 -11.16 -20.19 0.39
C LYS A 438 -11.37 -18.86 1.11
N TYR A 439 -10.82 -17.77 0.59
CA TYR A 439 -10.97 -16.44 1.20
C TYR A 439 -12.36 -15.83 0.95
N ALA A 440 -13.06 -16.21 -0.13
CA ALA A 440 -14.47 -15.87 -0.32
C ALA A 440 -15.36 -16.57 0.71
N ALA A 441 -15.09 -17.84 1.03
CA ALA A 441 -15.78 -18.57 2.10
C ALA A 441 -15.52 -17.94 3.47
N LEU A 442 -14.26 -17.57 3.78
CA LEU A 442 -13.94 -16.85 5.02
C LEU A 442 -14.69 -15.52 5.12
N SER A 443 -14.73 -14.73 4.04
CA SER A 443 -15.46 -13.47 4.02
C SER A 443 -16.96 -13.68 4.21
N THR A 444 -17.54 -14.72 3.59
CA THR A 444 -18.96 -15.08 3.74
C THR A 444 -19.28 -15.50 5.17
N TYR A 445 -18.41 -16.32 5.77
CA TYR A 445 -18.54 -16.73 7.15
C TYR A 445 -18.52 -15.54 8.11
N VAL A 446 -17.54 -14.64 7.98
CA VAL A 446 -17.41 -13.46 8.86
C VAL A 446 -18.61 -12.53 8.72
N THR A 447 -19.11 -12.29 7.49
CA THR A 447 -20.15 -11.28 7.23
C THR A 447 -21.57 -11.79 7.36
N ARG A 448 -21.86 -13.02 6.90
CA ARG A 448 -23.22 -13.57 6.81
C ARG A 448 -23.47 -14.65 7.85
N ASP A 449 -22.64 -15.68 7.87
CA ASP A 449 -22.95 -16.88 8.67
C ASP A 449 -22.74 -16.63 10.17
N ALA A 450 -21.68 -15.91 10.51
CA ALA A 450 -21.30 -15.61 11.88
C ALA A 450 -21.63 -14.17 12.32
N ALA A 451 -21.87 -13.23 11.40
CA ALA A 451 -22.12 -11.82 11.70
C ALA A 451 -21.07 -11.23 12.67
N LEU A 452 -19.80 -11.43 12.34
CA LEU A 452 -18.60 -10.99 13.08
C LEU A 452 -17.95 -9.76 12.45
N ASP A 453 -18.51 -9.23 11.35
CA ASP A 453 -17.95 -8.14 10.56
C ASP A 453 -17.87 -6.80 11.29
N ASN A 454 -18.51 -6.64 12.45
CA ASN A 454 -18.36 -5.48 13.36
C ASN A 454 -18.09 -5.91 14.82
N VAL A 455 -17.52 -7.09 15.01
CA VAL A 455 -17.31 -7.70 16.34
C VAL A 455 -16.41 -6.86 17.27
N TRP A 456 -15.60 -5.95 16.75
CA TRP A 456 -14.81 -5.01 17.56
C TRP A 456 -15.65 -3.98 18.30
N GLU A 457 -16.86 -3.68 17.82
CA GLU A 457 -17.80 -2.75 18.47
C GLU A 457 -18.59 -3.42 19.59
N MET A 458 -18.58 -4.77 19.63
CA MET A 458 -19.26 -5.55 20.66
C MET A 458 -18.76 -5.17 22.05
N LYS A 459 -19.67 -4.74 22.91
CA LYS A 459 -19.38 -4.47 24.32
C LYS A 459 -19.40 -5.77 25.13
N PRO A 460 -18.48 -5.95 26.07
CA PRO A 460 -18.58 -7.05 27.01
C PRO A 460 -19.83 -6.87 27.90
N LEU A 461 -20.57 -7.97 28.15
CA LEU A 461 -21.75 -8.05 29.01
C LEU A 461 -21.41 -7.81 30.49
N LEU A 462 -20.15 -8.07 30.86
CA LEU A 462 -19.56 -7.74 32.15
C LEU A 462 -18.35 -6.84 31.92
N ASN A 463 -18.35 -5.65 32.51
CA ASN A 463 -17.18 -4.79 32.49
C ASN A 463 -16.15 -5.24 33.53
N GLY A 464 -14.91 -4.74 33.42
CA GLY A 464 -13.82 -5.16 34.32
C GLY A 464 -14.11 -4.91 35.80
N LYS A 465 -14.91 -3.90 36.17
CA LYS A 465 -15.31 -3.66 37.57
C LYS A 465 -16.29 -4.71 38.07
N GLU A 466 -17.27 -5.05 37.25
CA GLU A 466 -18.28 -6.06 37.55
C GLU A 466 -17.65 -7.45 37.65
N VAL A 467 -16.66 -7.75 36.82
CA VAL A 467 -15.86 -8.98 36.93
C VAL A 467 -15.05 -9.00 38.24
N MET A 468 -14.43 -7.87 38.62
CA MET A 468 -13.69 -7.75 39.88
C MET A 468 -14.61 -7.93 41.09
N GLU A 469 -15.79 -7.30 41.10
CA GLU A 469 -16.77 -7.41 42.19
C GLU A 469 -17.37 -8.82 42.27
N ALA A 470 -17.75 -9.42 41.14
CA ALA A 470 -18.40 -10.73 41.11
C ALA A 470 -17.48 -11.89 41.47
N LEU A 471 -16.17 -11.74 41.27
CA LEU A 471 -15.14 -12.75 41.53
C LEU A 471 -14.21 -12.38 42.71
N ALA A 472 -14.42 -11.24 43.36
CA ALA A 472 -13.57 -10.70 44.43
C ALA A 472 -12.08 -10.61 44.03
N LEU A 473 -11.79 -10.11 42.83
CA LEU A 473 -10.44 -9.99 42.29
C LEU A 473 -9.86 -8.59 42.51
N THR A 474 -8.55 -8.51 42.73
CA THR A 474 -7.81 -7.25 42.76
C THR A 474 -7.42 -6.81 41.33
N PRO A 475 -7.27 -5.49 41.09
CA PRO A 475 -6.83 -4.98 39.80
C PRO A 475 -5.47 -5.57 39.38
N GLY A 476 -5.37 -6.12 38.17
CA GLY A 476 -4.12 -6.72 37.67
C GLY A 476 -4.27 -7.47 36.34
N PRO A 477 -3.21 -8.15 35.85
CA PRO A 477 -3.20 -8.89 34.59
C PRO A 477 -4.30 -9.96 34.48
N ALA A 478 -4.72 -10.52 35.61
CA ALA A 478 -5.82 -11.47 35.70
C ALA A 478 -7.16 -10.89 35.21
N VAL A 479 -7.40 -9.59 35.42
CA VAL A 479 -8.63 -8.91 34.96
C VAL A 479 -8.67 -8.85 33.44
N LYS A 480 -7.52 -8.66 32.77
CA LYS A 480 -7.45 -8.69 31.30
C LYS A 480 -7.79 -10.08 30.76
N ALA A 481 -7.17 -11.13 31.31
CA ALA A 481 -7.47 -12.51 30.90
C ALA A 481 -8.95 -12.87 31.12
N MET A 482 -9.56 -12.36 32.19
CA MET A 482 -10.96 -12.60 32.47
C MET A 482 -11.89 -11.82 31.53
N ASN A 483 -11.55 -10.58 31.17
CA ASN A 483 -12.26 -9.82 30.14
C ASN A 483 -12.19 -10.53 28.77
N ASP A 484 -11.02 -11.06 28.42
CA ASP A 484 -10.84 -11.83 27.18
C ASP A 484 -11.70 -13.12 27.21
N ALA A 485 -11.83 -13.78 28.37
CA ALA A 485 -12.71 -14.93 28.57
C ALA A 485 -14.21 -14.58 28.46
N VAL A 486 -14.62 -13.42 28.98
CA VAL A 486 -15.99 -12.88 28.81
C VAL A 486 -16.32 -12.73 27.33
N ILE A 487 -15.43 -12.10 26.57
CA ILE A 487 -15.60 -11.92 25.12
C ILE A 487 -15.61 -13.27 24.40
N ALA A 488 -14.69 -14.18 24.72
CA ALA A 488 -14.66 -15.51 24.11
C ALA A 488 -15.97 -16.28 24.36
N TYR A 489 -16.54 -16.17 25.55
CA TYR A 489 -17.83 -16.79 25.88
C TYR A 489 -18.99 -16.16 25.10
N GLN A 490 -19.04 -14.83 25.00
CA GLN A 490 -20.03 -14.12 24.19
C GLN A 490 -19.96 -14.48 22.71
N LEU A 491 -18.75 -14.69 22.18
CA LEU A 491 -18.56 -15.14 20.81
C LEU A 491 -19.08 -16.57 20.62
N LYS A 492 -18.85 -17.45 21.60
CA LYS A 492 -19.32 -18.83 21.56
C LYS A 492 -20.85 -18.93 21.68
N PHE A 493 -21.46 -18.08 22.50
CA PHE A 493 -22.89 -18.07 22.78
C PHE A 493 -23.48 -16.66 22.57
N PRO A 494 -23.88 -16.30 21.34
CA PRO A 494 -24.36 -14.95 21.01
C PRO A 494 -25.60 -14.51 21.79
N SER A 495 -26.43 -15.46 22.23
CA SER A 495 -27.64 -15.21 23.03
C SER A 495 -27.38 -15.28 24.54
N ALA A 496 -26.12 -15.37 24.98
CA ALA A 496 -25.78 -15.44 26.40
C ALA A 496 -26.22 -14.19 27.15
N THR A 497 -26.77 -14.40 28.35
CA THR A 497 -27.11 -13.34 29.27
C THR A 497 -25.94 -13.03 30.20
N ARG A 498 -26.04 -11.92 30.93
CA ARG A 498 -25.08 -11.55 31.96
C ARG A 498 -24.90 -12.65 33.03
N ASP A 499 -25.99 -13.31 33.42
CA ASP A 499 -25.97 -14.36 34.44
C ASP A 499 -25.29 -15.64 33.94
N ASP A 500 -25.43 -15.97 32.65
CA ASP A 500 -24.73 -17.09 32.02
C ASP A 500 -23.22 -16.90 32.05
N VAL A 501 -22.76 -15.68 31.75
CA VAL A 501 -21.33 -15.33 31.80
C VAL A 501 -20.81 -15.41 33.23
N LEU A 502 -21.54 -14.85 34.21
CA LEU A 502 -21.15 -14.92 35.63
C LEU A 502 -21.04 -16.37 36.12
N THR A 503 -22.00 -17.22 35.71
CA THR A 503 -22.00 -18.64 36.01
C THR A 503 -20.76 -19.30 35.41
N HIS A 504 -20.51 -19.09 34.12
CA HIS A 504 -19.33 -19.63 33.44
C HIS A 504 -18.01 -19.22 34.11
N LEU A 505 -17.85 -17.93 34.44
CA LEU A 505 -16.66 -17.40 35.11
C LEU A 505 -16.44 -18.00 36.50
N ARG A 506 -17.51 -18.30 37.24
CA ARG A 506 -17.42 -18.95 38.57
C ARG A 506 -17.03 -20.42 38.47
N PHE A 507 -17.49 -21.13 37.44
CA PHE A 507 -17.20 -22.56 37.24
C PHE A 507 -15.85 -22.84 36.57
N HIS A 508 -15.39 -21.97 35.67
CA HIS A 508 -14.19 -22.19 34.86
C HIS A 508 -12.99 -21.31 35.25
N GLN A 509 -12.89 -20.89 36.52
CA GLN A 509 -11.72 -20.14 36.99
C GLN A 509 -10.42 -20.89 36.65
N PRO A 510 -9.39 -20.22 36.08
CA PRO A 510 -8.07 -20.81 35.94
C PRO A 510 -7.60 -21.31 37.31
N LEU A 511 -7.01 -22.51 37.36
CA LEU A 511 -6.58 -23.15 38.62
C LEU A 511 -5.70 -22.21 39.49
N GLU A 512 -4.87 -21.37 38.84
CA GLU A 512 -4.00 -20.35 39.45
C GLU A 512 -4.77 -19.18 40.10
N LEU A 513 -5.97 -18.87 39.61
CA LEU A 513 -6.88 -17.85 40.16
C LEU A 513 -7.71 -18.39 41.31
N ARG A 514 -8.11 -19.67 41.23
CA ARG A 514 -8.80 -20.38 42.31
C ARG A 514 -7.93 -20.39 43.58
N THR A 515 -6.64 -20.67 43.46
CA THR A 515 -5.67 -20.60 44.57
C THR A 515 -5.54 -19.20 45.19
N LEU A 516 -5.60 -18.12 44.40
CA LEU A 516 -5.53 -16.75 44.91
C LEU A 516 -6.83 -16.30 45.62
N VAL A 517 -7.97 -16.81 45.16
CA VAL A 517 -9.28 -16.58 45.81
C VAL A 517 -9.41 -17.41 47.09
N ASP A 518 -8.88 -18.63 47.11
CA ASP A 518 -8.81 -19.48 48.31
C ASP A 518 -7.85 -18.89 49.36
N MET A 519 -6.75 -18.26 48.94
CA MET A 519 -5.88 -17.43 49.80
C MET A 519 -6.65 -16.25 50.43
N ALA A 520 -7.63 -15.67 49.73
CA ALA A 520 -8.47 -14.60 50.26
C ALA A 520 -9.61 -15.09 51.16
N ARG A 521 -9.92 -16.39 51.16
CA ARG A 521 -11.05 -17.00 51.90
C ARG A 521 -10.66 -17.80 53.15
N GLY A 522 -9.39 -17.78 53.56
CA GLY A 522 -8.98 -18.23 54.91
C GLY A 522 -8.80 -19.73 55.09
N ALA A 523 -8.24 -20.45 54.10
CA ALA A 523 -7.76 -21.82 54.30
C ALA A 523 -6.54 -21.86 55.25
N SER A 524 -6.37 -22.95 56.00
CA SER A 524 -5.26 -23.07 56.96
C SER A 524 -3.91 -23.22 56.22
N LYS A 525 -2.85 -22.61 56.78
CA LYS A 525 -1.50 -22.60 56.17
C LYS A 525 -0.98 -24.00 55.83
N ALA A 526 -1.33 -25.02 56.61
CA ALA A 526 -0.91 -26.40 56.42
C ALA A 526 -1.57 -27.09 55.22
N GLU A 527 -2.85 -26.80 54.96
CA GLU A 527 -3.58 -27.32 53.79
C GLU A 527 -3.08 -26.67 52.50
N LEU A 528 -2.73 -25.37 52.56
CA LEU A 528 -2.11 -24.62 51.47
C LEU A 528 -0.70 -25.13 51.13
N GLU A 529 0.13 -25.43 52.12
CA GLU A 529 1.48 -25.99 51.90
C GLU A 529 1.42 -27.39 51.28
N ALA A 530 0.47 -28.24 51.70
CA ALA A 530 0.27 -29.57 51.12
C ALA A 530 -0.21 -29.50 49.66
N GLU A 531 -1.10 -28.56 49.33
CA GLU A 531 -1.63 -28.44 47.97
C GLU A 531 -0.65 -27.74 47.01
N VAL A 532 0.14 -26.77 47.50
CA VAL A 532 1.24 -26.17 46.73
C VAL A 532 2.31 -27.20 46.39
N GLU A 533 2.60 -28.15 47.28
CA GLU A 533 3.55 -29.21 47.01
C GLU A 533 3.01 -30.20 45.95
N LYS A 534 1.73 -30.60 46.04
CA LYS A 534 1.08 -31.37 44.97
C LYS A 534 1.09 -30.65 43.62
N LEU A 535 0.90 -29.33 43.60
CA LEU A 535 0.95 -28.52 42.37
C LEU A 535 2.37 -28.39 41.81
N ARG A 536 3.40 -28.32 42.67
CA ARG A 536 4.81 -28.39 42.24
C ARG A 536 5.12 -29.73 41.60
N GLU A 537 4.69 -30.82 42.21
CA GLU A 537 4.82 -32.17 41.65
C GLU A 537 4.09 -32.29 40.31
N TYR A 538 2.84 -31.80 40.22
CA TYR A 538 2.07 -31.81 38.98
C TYR A 538 2.72 -30.97 37.87
N LYS A 539 3.28 -29.80 38.20
CA LYS A 539 3.99 -28.94 37.24
C LYS A 539 5.28 -29.58 36.73
N VAL A 540 6.01 -30.29 37.60
CA VAL A 540 7.18 -31.10 37.21
C VAL A 540 6.75 -32.25 36.29
N LEU A 541 5.69 -32.97 36.65
CA LEU A 541 5.16 -34.09 35.85
C LEU A 541 4.66 -33.62 34.48
N THR A 542 4.01 -32.46 34.41
CA THR A 542 3.50 -31.87 33.16
C THR A 542 4.65 -31.41 32.27
N LYS A 543 5.69 -30.78 32.83
CA LYS A 543 6.92 -30.45 32.08
C LYS A 543 7.61 -31.71 31.55
N LEU A 544 7.66 -32.77 32.35
CA LEU A 544 8.24 -34.05 31.92
C LEU A 544 7.43 -34.68 30.78
N ARG A 545 6.09 -34.69 30.88
CA ARG A 545 5.20 -35.18 29.82
C ARG A 545 5.30 -34.36 28.54
N MET A 546 5.40 -33.02 28.64
CA MET A 546 5.61 -32.16 27.49
C MET A 546 6.99 -32.38 26.85
N LYS A 547 8.04 -32.61 27.64
CA LYS A 547 9.37 -32.97 27.13
C LYS A 547 9.33 -34.31 26.41
N GLN A 548 8.69 -35.32 26.98
CA GLN A 548 8.49 -36.64 26.34
C GLN A 548 7.65 -36.55 25.06
N ALA A 549 6.61 -35.69 25.03
CA ALA A 549 5.82 -35.45 23.84
C ALA A 549 6.62 -34.73 22.75
N ALA A 550 7.47 -33.77 23.12
CA ALA A 550 8.37 -33.08 22.20
C ALA A 550 9.45 -34.04 21.62
N GLU A 551 10.00 -34.93 22.44
CA GLU A 551 10.93 -35.99 22.00
C GLU A 551 10.25 -36.96 21.03
N LYS A 552 9.01 -37.39 21.32
CA LYS A 552 8.20 -38.20 20.39
C LYS A 552 7.90 -37.47 19.08
N LEU A 553 7.54 -36.18 19.14
CA LEU A 553 7.32 -35.37 17.94
C LEU A 553 8.59 -35.20 17.10
N ALA A 554 9.75 -35.07 17.74
CA ALA A 554 11.04 -35.03 17.04
C ALA A 554 11.32 -36.37 16.34
N SER A 555 11.05 -37.50 17.01
CA SER A 555 11.16 -38.84 16.40
C SER A 555 10.21 -39.01 15.20
N TYR A 556 8.96 -38.53 15.30
CA TYR A 556 8.02 -38.59 14.19
C TYR A 556 8.43 -37.70 13.01
N ARG A 557 9.09 -36.56 13.25
CA ARG A 557 9.64 -35.73 12.16
C ARG A 557 10.74 -36.44 11.40
N VAL A 558 11.67 -37.10 12.09
CA VAL A 558 12.72 -37.91 11.44
C VAL A 558 12.09 -39.03 10.61
N GLN A 559 11.11 -39.75 11.16
CA GLN A 559 10.39 -40.78 10.40
C GLN A 559 9.63 -40.21 9.19
N LEU A 560 9.10 -39.00 9.28
CA LEU A 560 8.43 -38.33 8.16
C LEU A 560 9.43 -37.96 7.07
N GLU A 561 10.61 -37.44 7.43
CA GLU A 561 11.69 -37.12 6.49
C GLU A 561 12.21 -38.39 5.79
N GLU A 562 12.38 -39.50 6.53
CA GLU A 562 12.73 -40.81 5.97
C GLU A 562 11.65 -41.32 4.99
N CYS A 563 10.37 -41.21 5.37
CA CYS A 563 9.25 -41.57 4.49
C CYS A 563 9.23 -40.70 3.23
N GLN A 564 9.47 -39.40 3.34
CA GLN A 564 9.50 -38.48 2.21
C GLN A 564 10.66 -38.78 1.26
N ALA A 565 11.85 -39.08 1.79
CA ALA A 565 13.00 -39.50 1.00
C ALA A 565 12.73 -40.83 0.26
N ALA A 566 12.08 -41.79 0.91
CA ALA A 566 11.67 -43.04 0.28
C ALA A 566 10.64 -42.82 -0.84
N VAL A 567 9.68 -41.91 -0.65
CA VAL A 567 8.70 -41.55 -1.68
C VAL A 567 9.37 -40.90 -2.89
N GLU A 568 10.33 -39.99 -2.70
CA GLU A 568 11.06 -39.40 -3.83
C GLU A 568 11.91 -40.43 -4.58
N SER A 569 12.59 -41.34 -3.88
CA SER A 569 13.31 -42.46 -4.52
C SER A 569 12.39 -43.37 -5.34
N LEU A 570 11.17 -43.64 -4.84
CA LEU A 570 10.16 -44.40 -5.59
C LEU A 570 9.67 -43.63 -6.83
N LYS A 571 9.46 -42.31 -6.73
CA LYS A 571 9.09 -41.50 -7.90
C LYS A 571 10.17 -41.53 -8.98
N GLU A 572 11.44 -41.38 -8.61
CA GLU A 572 12.56 -41.49 -9.54
C GLU A 572 12.60 -42.86 -10.24
N THR A 573 12.35 -43.93 -9.48
CA THR A 573 12.27 -45.29 -10.02
C THR A 573 11.11 -45.44 -11.00
N VAL A 574 9.94 -44.91 -10.68
CA VAL A 574 8.75 -44.93 -11.55
C VAL A 574 9.01 -44.16 -12.85
N VAL A 575 9.66 -42.99 -12.77
CA VAL A 575 10.03 -42.20 -13.96
C VAL A 575 11.00 -42.99 -14.85
N SER A 576 12.01 -43.64 -14.28
CA SER A 576 12.96 -44.48 -15.01
C SER A 576 12.29 -45.68 -15.68
N GLN A 577 11.39 -46.37 -14.98
CA GLN A 577 10.61 -47.46 -15.55
C GLN A 577 9.70 -46.99 -16.68
N HIS A 578 9.05 -45.83 -16.54
CA HIS A 578 8.21 -45.26 -17.58
C HIS A 578 9.00 -44.93 -18.86
N GLN A 579 10.19 -44.32 -18.73
CA GLN A 579 11.09 -44.08 -19.87
C GLN A 579 11.53 -45.37 -20.55
N THR A 580 11.79 -46.42 -19.78
CA THR A 580 12.15 -47.75 -20.31
C THR A 580 10.99 -48.37 -21.09
N ILE A 581 9.77 -48.30 -20.55
CA ILE A 581 8.55 -48.77 -21.22
C ILE A 581 8.34 -48.01 -22.53
N GLU A 582 8.46 -46.68 -22.53
CA GLU A 582 8.33 -45.86 -23.73
C GLU A 582 9.38 -46.22 -24.81
N GLY A 583 10.60 -46.56 -24.38
CA GLY A 583 11.65 -47.08 -25.26
C GLY A 583 11.31 -48.43 -25.88
N HIS A 584 10.75 -49.36 -25.09
CA HIS A 584 10.26 -50.65 -25.59
C HIS A 584 9.09 -50.47 -26.57
N GLU A 585 8.14 -49.58 -26.29
CA GLU A 585 7.02 -49.30 -27.20
C GLU A 585 7.51 -48.78 -28.56
N LYS A 586 8.48 -47.87 -28.57
CA LYS A 586 9.12 -47.37 -29.81
C LYS A 586 9.77 -48.51 -30.59
N THR A 587 10.46 -49.42 -29.90
CA THR A 587 11.13 -50.58 -30.52
C THR A 587 10.12 -51.57 -31.10
N ILE A 588 9.04 -51.88 -30.36
CA ILE A 588 7.95 -52.75 -30.82
C ILE A 588 7.29 -52.16 -32.07
N ARG A 589 7.03 -50.84 -32.08
CA ARG A 589 6.45 -50.15 -33.24
C ARG A 589 7.36 -50.26 -34.47
N ALA A 590 8.65 -50.01 -34.33
CA ALA A 590 9.63 -50.14 -35.42
C ALA A 590 9.74 -51.58 -35.96
N LEU A 591 9.71 -52.59 -35.08
CA LEU A 591 9.70 -54.00 -35.48
C LEU A 591 8.40 -54.37 -36.22
N THR A 592 7.26 -53.87 -35.73
CA THR A 592 5.94 -54.07 -36.36
C THR A 592 5.92 -53.49 -37.77
N ASP A 593 6.39 -52.24 -37.93
CA ASP A 593 6.48 -51.59 -39.25
C ASP A 593 7.40 -52.37 -40.21
N THR A 594 8.52 -52.90 -39.70
CA THR A 594 9.45 -53.74 -40.49
C THR A 594 8.80 -55.05 -40.93
N VAL A 595 8.03 -55.70 -40.05
CA VAL A 595 7.28 -56.93 -40.38
C VAL A 595 6.19 -56.66 -41.40
N VAL A 596 5.44 -55.56 -41.25
CA VAL A 596 4.41 -55.13 -42.21
C VAL A 596 5.02 -54.86 -43.57
N LEU A 597 6.15 -54.14 -43.64
CA LEU A 597 6.88 -53.89 -44.89
C LEU A 597 7.37 -55.18 -45.55
N ARG A 598 7.93 -56.13 -44.77
CA ARG A 598 8.33 -57.45 -45.30
C ARG A 598 7.15 -58.26 -45.79
N ALA A 599 6.02 -58.24 -45.09
CA ALA A 599 4.80 -58.92 -45.52
C ALA A 599 4.26 -58.31 -46.82
N ALA A 600 4.21 -56.99 -46.93
CA ALA A 600 3.81 -56.29 -48.16
C ALA A 600 4.73 -56.62 -49.34
N ASN A 601 6.04 -56.69 -49.11
CA ASN A 601 7.02 -57.02 -50.14
C ASN A 601 6.91 -58.50 -50.60
N ASN A 602 6.59 -59.42 -49.68
CA ASN A 602 6.31 -60.82 -49.99
C ASN A 602 4.99 -61.02 -50.77
N VAL A 603 3.99 -60.17 -50.53
CA VAL A 603 2.73 -60.17 -51.30
C VAL A 603 2.97 -59.63 -52.72
N LEU A 604 3.76 -58.55 -52.86
CA LEU A 604 4.13 -57.99 -54.16
C LEU A 604 4.96 -58.96 -55.00
N THR A 605 5.93 -59.66 -54.40
CA THR A 605 6.74 -60.67 -55.12
C THR A 605 5.94 -61.91 -55.52
N ARG A 606 4.90 -62.30 -54.77
CA ARG A 606 3.97 -63.37 -55.17
C ARG A 606 2.93 -62.97 -56.22
N SER A 607 2.72 -61.67 -56.47
CA SER A 607 1.82 -61.17 -57.52
C SER A 607 2.53 -61.00 -58.88
N VAL A 608 3.85 -61.17 -58.93
CA VAL A 608 4.71 -60.98 -60.13
C VAL A 608 5.21 -62.31 -60.71
N THR A 609 4.86 -63.43 -60.09
CA THR A 609 5.03 -64.81 -60.57
C THR A 609 3.68 -65.42 -60.86
#